data_AF-F7CLQ3-F1
#
_entry.id   AF-F7CLQ3-F1
#
_cell.length_a   1.000
_cell.length_b   1.000
_cell.length_c   1.000
_cell.angle_alpha   90.00
_cell.angle_beta   90.00
_cell.angle_gamma   90.00
#
_symmetry.space_group_name_H-M   'P 1'
#
loop_
_entity.id
_entity.type
_entity.pdbx_description
1 polymer ?
#
loop_
_entity_poly.entity_id
_entity_poly.type
_entity_poly.pdbx_seq_one_letter_code
_entity_poly.pdbx_strand_id
1 'polypeptide(L)'
;MKMILVRRFRVLILMVFLVACALHIVLDLLPKLEGRGARPSGEPGCSCAQPAADAGAPGWAKARGRPGEQPAAASAGDAGWPNKHTLRILQDFSSDPSSNLTSHSLEKLPPAAEPAEGALRGRDPGAPRPRDPAHRPLLRDPGPRRSAPPPGPSGDGSLLARLFEHPLYQVALPPLTEDDVLFNVNSDIRFNPKAAAAAESPDWPREGAEDEEFSPTGEAAIDSYPNWLKFHIGINRHELYSRHNSAIEALLRDLGAQKITSVAMKSGGTQLKLIMTFQNYGQALFKPMKQTREQETPPDFFYFSDYERHNAEIAAFHLDRILDFRRVPPVAGRMVNMTKEIRDVTRDKKLWRTFFISPANNICFYGECSYYCSTEHALCGKPDQIEGSLAAFLPDLSLAKRKTWRNPWRRSYHKRKKAEWEVDPDYCEEVKQTPPYDNSRRILDVMDMTIFDFLMGASRGRRLESGVYRQAVGTSRGLWCEGPRLGGNMDRHHYETFEKFGNETFIIHLDNGRGFGKYSHDELSILVPLQQCCRIRKSTHLRLQLLAREEFKLSLLMAESLRGDRVAPVLYGPHLEALDRRLRIVLQAVRDCVDKDGLPSVVEDDLGPPHRGSARR
;
A
#
# COMPACT_ATOMS: atom_id res chain seq x y z
N MET A 1 27.93 41.02 -42.25
CA MET A 1 27.85 41.33 -40.80
C MET A 1 27.24 40.22 -39.93
N LYS A 2 26.00 39.73 -40.17
CA LYS A 2 25.29 38.80 -39.24
C LYS A 2 26.08 37.56 -38.77
N MET A 3 26.82 36.86 -39.65
CA MET A 3 27.59 35.65 -39.23
C MET A 3 28.77 35.93 -38.28
N ILE A 4 29.38 37.12 -38.33
CA ILE A 4 30.49 37.50 -37.44
C ILE A 4 29.96 37.74 -36.03
N LEU A 5 28.76 38.32 -35.91
CA LEU A 5 28.11 38.58 -34.62
C LEU A 5 27.77 37.26 -33.90
N VAL A 6 27.23 36.27 -34.61
CA VAL A 6 26.91 34.95 -34.03
C VAL A 6 28.17 34.20 -33.58
N ARG A 7 29.29 34.28 -34.33
CA ARG A 7 30.57 33.71 -33.90
C ARG A 7 31.11 34.40 -32.65
N ARG A 8 31.09 35.75 -32.59
CA ARG A 8 31.51 36.50 -31.40
C ARG A 8 30.63 36.17 -30.18
N PHE A 9 29.32 36.04 -30.35
CA PHE A 9 28.40 35.68 -29.28
C PHE A 9 28.66 34.27 -28.71
N ARG A 10 28.93 33.27 -29.57
CA ARG A 10 29.32 31.92 -29.14
C ARG A 10 30.65 31.88 -28.39
N VAL A 11 31.65 32.66 -28.83
CA VAL A 11 32.92 32.81 -28.10
C VAL A 11 32.68 33.48 -26.73
N LEU A 12 31.80 34.48 -26.66
CA LEU A 12 31.47 35.16 -25.40
C LEU A 12 30.79 34.22 -24.40
N ILE A 13 29.86 33.37 -24.84
CA ILE A 13 29.24 32.32 -24.01
C ILE A 13 30.30 31.32 -23.50
N LEU A 14 31.22 30.86 -24.36
CA LEU A 14 32.29 29.96 -23.96
C LEU A 14 33.23 30.60 -22.92
N MET A 15 33.58 31.87 -23.08
CA MET A 15 34.41 32.59 -22.11
C MET A 15 33.70 32.76 -20.76
N VAL A 16 32.40 33.10 -20.76
CA VAL A 16 31.59 33.18 -19.53
C VAL A 16 31.51 31.83 -18.83
N PHE A 17 31.33 30.73 -19.58
CA PHE A 17 31.28 29.37 -19.02
C PHE A 17 32.63 28.96 -18.41
N LEU A 18 33.76 29.26 -19.07
CA LEU A 18 35.10 29.00 -18.54
C LEU A 18 35.39 29.81 -17.27
N VAL A 19 34.96 31.07 -17.20
CA VAL A 19 35.09 31.90 -15.99
C VAL A 19 34.23 31.35 -14.85
N ALA A 20 33.00 30.90 -15.13
CA ALA A 20 32.15 30.27 -14.12
C ALA A 20 32.76 28.95 -13.58
N CYS A 21 33.31 28.10 -14.45
CA CYS A 21 34.03 26.89 -14.04
C CYS A 21 35.27 27.22 -13.20
N ALA A 22 36.05 28.23 -13.59
CA ALA A 22 37.21 28.67 -12.81
C ALA A 22 36.80 29.22 -11.43
N LEU A 23 35.71 29.97 -11.34
CA LEU A 23 35.18 30.50 -10.08
C LEU A 23 34.70 29.37 -9.15
N HIS A 24 34.00 28.36 -9.67
CA HIS A 24 33.63 27.16 -8.91
C HIS A 24 34.85 26.41 -8.39
N ILE A 25 35.86 26.17 -9.24
CA ILE A 25 37.13 25.53 -8.84
C ILE A 25 37.79 26.33 -7.69
N VAL A 26 37.86 27.65 -7.80
CA VAL A 26 38.45 28.52 -6.77
C VAL A 26 37.66 28.47 -5.46
N LEU A 27 36.32 28.57 -5.51
CA LEU A 27 35.45 28.57 -4.33
C LEU A 27 35.37 27.20 -3.63
N ASP A 28 35.42 26.09 -4.36
CA ASP A 28 35.27 24.73 -3.79
C ASP A 28 36.59 24.08 -3.34
N LEU A 29 37.75 24.55 -3.84
CA LEU A 29 39.08 24.01 -3.50
C LEU A 29 39.90 24.88 -2.54
N LEU A 30 39.78 26.21 -2.54
CA LEU A 30 40.51 27.05 -1.57
C LEU A 30 40.18 26.73 -0.10
N PRO A 31 38.90 26.56 0.31
CA PRO A 31 38.57 26.22 1.71
C PRO A 31 39.18 24.89 2.17
N LYS A 32 39.45 23.96 1.24
CA LYS A 32 40.06 22.65 1.52
C LYS A 32 41.59 22.68 1.57
N LEU A 33 42.21 23.76 1.08
CA LEU A 33 43.66 23.97 1.14
C LEU A 33 44.06 24.80 2.37
N GLU A 34 43.28 25.82 2.73
CA GLU A 34 43.51 26.61 3.96
C GLU A 34 43.22 25.80 5.24
N GLY A 35 42.27 24.86 5.21
CA GLY A 35 41.96 23.96 6.33
C GLY A 35 43.08 23.00 6.75
N ARG A 36 44.24 23.00 6.07
CA ARG A 36 45.45 22.23 6.46
C ARG A 36 46.59 23.12 7.02
N GLY A 37 46.37 24.43 7.14
CA GLY A 37 47.43 25.42 7.32
C GLY A 37 47.43 26.26 8.61
N ALA A 38 46.70 25.90 9.68
CA ALA A 38 46.78 26.64 10.94
C ALA A 38 46.45 25.80 12.20
N ARG A 39 47.47 25.57 13.05
CA ARG A 39 47.32 25.32 14.49
C ARG A 39 48.32 26.22 15.22
N PRO A 40 47.88 27.12 16.13
CA PRO A 40 48.77 27.74 17.10
C PRO A 40 49.20 26.71 18.16
N SER A 41 50.46 26.76 18.59
CA SER A 41 51.06 25.84 19.56
C SER A 41 50.97 26.37 21.00
N GLY A 42 50.77 25.45 21.95
CA GLY A 42 50.76 25.69 23.40
C GLY A 42 50.63 24.37 24.16
N GLU A 43 51.75 23.81 24.60
CA GLU A 43 51.95 22.50 25.24
C GLU A 43 51.68 22.48 26.76
N PRO A 44 51.83 21.35 27.53
CA PRO A 44 52.17 19.95 27.13
C PRO A 44 51.25 18.84 27.73
N GLY A 45 51.40 17.59 27.25
CA GLY A 45 50.86 16.39 27.92
C GLY A 45 51.02 15.05 27.16
N CYS A 46 52.07 14.28 27.51
CA CYS A 46 52.43 12.87 27.20
C CYS A 46 51.30 11.86 26.85
N SER A 47 51.50 10.72 26.15
CA SER A 47 52.68 10.12 25.44
C SER A 47 52.28 8.83 24.68
N CYS A 48 53.05 8.47 23.62
CA CYS A 48 53.29 7.11 23.06
C CYS A 48 52.09 6.27 22.49
N ALA A 49 52.24 5.39 21.48
CA ALA A 49 53.26 5.17 20.44
C ALA A 49 52.69 4.28 19.29
N GLN A 50 53.27 4.36 18.07
CA GLN A 50 53.09 3.37 16.98
C GLN A 50 54.32 2.44 16.87
N PRO A 51 54.26 1.32 16.10
CA PRO A 51 54.72 1.31 14.68
C PRO A 51 53.66 0.69 13.72
N ALA A 52 53.52 1.06 12.43
CA ALA A 52 54.47 1.04 11.28
C ALA A 52 54.74 -0.41 10.76
N ALA A 53 54.97 -0.72 9.48
CA ALA A 53 55.10 0.03 8.20
C ALA A 53 54.75 -0.96 7.01
N ASP A 54 54.85 -0.72 5.69
CA ASP A 54 55.22 0.43 4.81
C ASP A 54 54.73 0.16 3.34
N ALA A 55 55.12 1.02 2.39
CA ALA A 55 55.21 0.84 0.92
C ALA A 55 53.91 0.82 0.06
N GLY A 56 53.89 1.38 -1.16
CA GLY A 56 54.93 2.13 -1.89
C GLY A 56 54.84 1.91 -3.42
N ALA A 57 54.54 2.96 -4.20
CA ALA A 57 54.58 2.92 -5.68
C ALA A 57 55.98 3.30 -6.22
N PRO A 58 56.31 2.99 -7.49
CA PRO A 58 56.31 4.04 -8.52
C PRO A 58 55.90 3.55 -9.94
N GLY A 59 56.02 4.39 -10.99
CA GLY A 59 55.53 4.12 -12.36
C GLY A 59 56.48 4.52 -13.52
N TRP A 60 55.89 4.76 -14.72
CA TRP A 60 56.50 5.00 -16.07
C TRP A 60 57.18 3.75 -16.70
N ALA A 61 56.99 3.37 -17.98
CA ALA A 61 57.14 4.15 -19.21
C ALA A 61 56.58 3.49 -20.52
N LYS A 62 56.56 4.28 -21.61
CA LYS A 62 56.24 4.02 -23.04
C LYS A 62 56.52 2.63 -23.67
N ALA A 63 55.63 2.22 -24.59
CA ALA A 63 55.99 1.69 -25.94
C ALA A 63 54.84 1.89 -26.97
N ARG A 64 55.13 1.90 -28.28
CA ARG A 64 54.17 2.04 -29.40
C ARG A 64 54.05 0.74 -30.21
N GLY A 65 52.88 0.47 -30.81
CA GLY A 65 52.71 -0.54 -31.86
C GLY A 65 51.32 -0.49 -32.52
N ARG A 66 51.27 -0.52 -33.86
CA ARG A 66 50.09 -0.66 -34.75
C ARG A 66 50.36 -1.90 -35.67
N PRO A 67 49.47 -2.32 -36.59
CA PRO A 67 48.06 -2.69 -36.42
C PRO A 67 47.68 -4.00 -37.16
N GLY A 68 46.48 -4.54 -36.92
CA GLY A 68 45.70 -5.31 -37.91
C GLY A 68 45.97 -6.81 -38.02
N GLU A 69 44.91 -7.62 -37.94
CA GLU A 69 44.39 -8.51 -38.99
C GLU A 69 43.22 -9.36 -38.45
N GLN A 70 42.21 -9.60 -39.28
CA GLN A 70 41.28 -10.72 -39.15
C GLN A 70 41.66 -11.75 -40.23
N PRO A 71 41.42 -13.04 -39.99
CA PRO A 71 40.60 -13.77 -40.96
C PRO A 71 39.54 -14.67 -40.31
N ALA A 72 38.76 -15.35 -41.14
CA ALA A 72 37.45 -15.88 -40.81
C ALA A 72 37.34 -17.42 -40.80
N ALA A 73 36.28 -17.89 -40.11
CA ALA A 73 35.41 -19.01 -40.47
C ALA A 73 35.87 -20.49 -40.35
N ALA A 74 34.84 -21.34 -40.26
CA ALA A 74 34.81 -22.82 -40.32
C ALA A 74 35.38 -23.61 -39.10
N SER A 75 34.81 -24.76 -38.69
CA SER A 75 33.47 -25.36 -38.91
C SER A 75 33.29 -26.64 -38.08
N ALA A 76 32.05 -26.92 -37.64
CA ALA A 76 31.50 -28.24 -37.24
C ALA A 76 32.09 -28.99 -36.02
N GLY A 77 31.18 -29.60 -35.24
CA GLY A 77 31.50 -30.43 -34.06
C GLY A 77 30.24 -30.74 -33.25
N ASP A 78 29.47 -31.73 -33.71
CA ASP A 78 28.19 -32.12 -33.10
C ASP A 78 28.39 -33.05 -31.89
N ALA A 79 27.70 -32.76 -30.77
CA ALA A 79 27.55 -33.64 -29.61
C ALA A 79 26.51 -33.05 -28.63
N GLY A 80 25.24 -33.46 -28.75
CA GLY A 80 24.18 -33.01 -27.83
C GLY A 80 24.30 -33.60 -26.41
N TRP A 81 24.01 -32.77 -25.39
CA TRP A 81 23.80 -33.22 -23.99
C TRP A 81 22.63 -32.43 -23.35
N PRO A 82 21.96 -32.98 -22.32
CA PRO A 82 20.55 -32.65 -22.03
C PRO A 82 20.30 -31.49 -21.04
N ASN A 83 19.07 -30.98 -21.10
CA ASN A 83 18.49 -29.97 -20.20
C ASN A 83 18.76 -30.20 -18.71
N LYS A 84 19.35 -29.20 -18.04
CA LYS A 84 19.16 -28.92 -16.59
C LYS A 84 19.16 -27.41 -16.30
N HIS A 85 18.05 -26.73 -16.58
CA HIS A 85 17.77 -25.40 -16.03
C HIS A 85 17.21 -25.52 -14.60
N THR A 86 18.11 -25.58 -13.62
CA THR A 86 17.77 -25.31 -12.21
C THR A 86 18.98 -24.65 -11.54
N LEU A 87 18.76 -23.69 -10.64
CA LEU A 87 19.77 -22.94 -9.87
C LEU A 87 20.54 -21.83 -10.62
N ARG A 88 19.83 -20.74 -10.97
CA ARG A 88 20.38 -19.37 -10.94
C ARG A 88 19.35 -18.39 -10.36
N ILE A 89 19.27 -18.35 -9.03
CA ILE A 89 18.66 -17.25 -8.27
C ILE A 89 19.63 -16.95 -7.12
N LEU A 90 19.77 -15.66 -6.76
CA LEU A 90 20.72 -15.08 -5.78
C LEU A 90 22.19 -14.94 -6.23
N GLN A 91 22.42 -14.10 -7.23
CA GLN A 91 23.48 -13.08 -7.16
C GLN A 91 23.22 -11.99 -8.21
N ASP A 92 23.15 -10.74 -7.75
CA ASP A 92 23.60 -9.49 -8.42
C ASP A 92 22.97 -8.28 -7.72
N PHE A 93 23.61 -7.86 -6.63
CA PHE A 93 23.52 -6.50 -6.12
C PHE A 93 24.91 -6.07 -5.63
N SER A 94 25.32 -4.88 -6.08
CA SER A 94 26.57 -4.16 -5.78
C SER A 94 27.81 -4.55 -6.59
N SER A 95 28.36 -3.51 -7.20
CA SER A 95 29.67 -3.43 -7.84
C SER A 95 30.83 -3.55 -6.85
N ASP A 96 31.94 -4.08 -7.39
CA ASP A 96 33.34 -4.04 -6.95
C ASP A 96 33.83 -4.92 -5.77
N PRO A 97 35.11 -5.38 -5.82
CA PRO A 97 35.44 -6.74 -5.35
C PRO A 97 36.66 -6.84 -4.43
N SER A 98 36.49 -7.36 -3.21
CA SER A 98 37.58 -8.06 -2.49
C SER A 98 37.11 -8.72 -1.18
N SER A 99 37.00 -10.05 -1.17
CA SER A 99 37.43 -10.91 -0.04
C SER A 99 37.12 -12.38 -0.33
N ASN A 100 38.16 -13.18 -0.56
CA ASN A 100 38.05 -14.64 -0.44
C ASN A 100 37.81 -15.01 1.03
N LEU A 101 37.00 -16.04 1.30
CA LEU A 101 37.20 -16.95 2.44
C LEU A 101 36.40 -18.25 2.22
N THR A 102 37.05 -19.38 2.48
CA THR A 102 36.55 -20.74 2.27
C THR A 102 36.09 -21.39 3.57
N SER A 103 35.13 -22.32 3.50
CA SER A 103 34.98 -23.38 4.51
C SER A 103 34.27 -24.60 3.92
N HIS A 104 34.91 -25.77 4.01
CA HIS A 104 34.31 -27.09 3.73
C HIS A 104 33.73 -27.70 5.01
N SER A 105 32.73 -28.58 4.89
CA SER A 105 32.70 -29.84 5.66
C SER A 105 31.70 -30.88 5.12
N LEU A 106 32.12 -32.14 5.26
CA LEU A 106 31.40 -33.43 5.08
C LEU A 106 30.51 -33.71 6.34
N GLU A 107 29.67 -34.75 6.53
CA GLU A 107 29.23 -35.98 5.81
C GLU A 107 27.87 -36.42 6.44
N LYS A 108 26.83 -36.85 5.70
CA LYS A 108 26.41 -38.25 5.40
C LYS A 108 26.07 -39.17 6.60
N LEU A 109 24.87 -39.79 6.61
CA LEU A 109 24.52 -41.16 7.11
C LEU A 109 23.07 -41.55 6.60
N PRO A 110 22.60 -42.82 6.68
CA PRO A 110 21.67 -43.44 5.67
C PRO A 110 20.23 -43.81 6.15
N PRO A 111 19.34 -44.37 5.28
CA PRO A 111 17.89 -44.55 5.55
C PRO A 111 17.46 -46.00 5.92
N ALA A 112 16.18 -46.16 6.30
CA ALA A 112 15.50 -47.44 6.59
C ALA A 112 14.16 -47.59 5.84
N ALA A 113 13.60 -48.82 5.78
CA ALA A 113 12.67 -49.29 4.74
C ALA A 113 11.21 -49.57 5.17
N GLU A 114 10.35 -49.87 4.18
CA GLU A 114 8.92 -50.23 4.31
C GLU A 114 8.66 -51.72 4.63
N PRO A 115 7.39 -52.10 4.89
CA PRO A 115 6.84 -53.39 4.42
C PRO A 115 5.42 -53.33 3.81
N ALA A 116 5.01 -54.43 3.15
CA ALA A 116 3.88 -54.54 2.20
C ALA A 116 2.68 -55.42 2.67
N GLU A 117 1.68 -55.59 1.79
CA GLU A 117 0.41 -56.33 1.99
C GLU A 117 0.50 -57.88 1.95
N GLY A 118 -0.55 -58.57 2.46
CA GLY A 118 -0.81 -60.01 2.28
C GLY A 118 -2.15 -60.46 2.90
N ALA A 119 -2.82 -61.51 2.35
CA ALA A 119 -4.26 -61.76 2.62
C ALA A 119 -4.72 -63.24 2.77
N LEU A 120 -5.94 -63.40 3.32
CA LEU A 120 -6.97 -64.46 3.14
C LEU A 120 -7.04 -65.79 3.98
N ARG A 121 -8.31 -66.15 4.30
CA ARG A 121 -8.91 -67.42 4.83
C ARG A 121 -8.68 -67.77 6.33
N GLY A 122 -9.64 -68.30 7.11
CA GLY A 122 -11.10 -68.49 6.93
C GLY A 122 -11.65 -69.84 7.45
N ARG A 123 -12.55 -69.86 8.46
CA ARG A 123 -13.45 -71.00 8.79
C ARG A 123 -14.55 -70.65 9.82
N ASP A 124 -15.71 -71.30 9.69
CA ASP A 124 -16.91 -71.27 10.55
C ASP A 124 -17.62 -72.64 10.39
N PRO A 125 -18.40 -73.20 11.35
CA PRO A 125 -19.86 -73.23 11.14
C PRO A 125 -20.78 -73.37 12.38
N GLY A 126 -22.01 -72.81 12.29
CA GLY A 126 -23.16 -73.15 13.16
C GLY A 126 -24.48 -72.49 12.71
N ALA A 127 -25.46 -73.27 12.26
CA ALA A 127 -26.75 -72.82 11.66
C ALA A 127 -27.96 -73.36 12.48
N PRO A 128 -29.25 -72.94 12.31
CA PRO A 128 -29.89 -72.38 11.09
C PRO A 128 -30.92 -71.21 11.25
N ARG A 129 -31.51 -70.82 10.11
CA ARG A 129 -32.60 -69.83 9.83
C ARG A 129 -33.86 -70.59 9.31
N PRO A 130 -35.11 -70.04 9.14
CA PRO A 130 -35.39 -68.73 8.46
C PRO A 130 -36.73 -67.94 8.69
N ARG A 131 -36.72 -66.65 8.26
CA ARG A 131 -37.82 -65.80 7.66
C ARG A 131 -39.09 -65.47 8.49
N ASP A 132 -39.79 -64.33 8.34
CA ASP A 132 -39.61 -62.90 7.89
C ASP A 132 -41.04 -62.26 7.92
N PRO A 133 -41.31 -60.96 7.61
CA PRO A 133 -40.54 -59.71 7.72
C PRO A 133 -41.34 -58.55 8.41
N ALA A 134 -40.71 -57.38 8.65
CA ALA A 134 -41.14 -56.07 8.10
C ALA A 134 -40.41 -54.83 8.70
N HIS A 135 -40.17 -53.83 7.83
CA HIS A 135 -39.74 -52.44 8.09
C HIS A 135 -38.27 -52.11 8.52
N ARG A 136 -37.49 -51.76 7.49
CA ARG A 136 -36.23 -50.99 7.45
C ARG A 136 -36.40 -49.50 7.87
N PRO A 137 -35.32 -48.69 7.96
CA PRO A 137 -33.99 -48.94 8.53
C PRO A 137 -33.48 -47.79 9.43
N LEU A 138 -32.46 -48.06 10.26
CA LEU A 138 -31.76 -47.02 11.05
C LEU A 138 -30.40 -46.62 10.46
N LEU A 139 -30.05 -45.35 10.75
CA LEU A 139 -28.70 -44.77 10.83
C LEU A 139 -27.85 -44.63 9.55
N ARG A 140 -27.61 -43.36 9.18
CA ARG A 140 -26.49 -42.89 8.35
C ARG A 140 -25.70 -41.87 9.17
N ASP A 141 -24.38 -42.00 9.12
CA ASP A 141 -23.39 -41.23 9.88
C ASP A 141 -23.41 -39.72 9.56
N PRO A 142 -23.42 -38.80 10.55
CA PRO A 142 -23.41 -37.35 10.29
C PRO A 142 -22.00 -36.83 9.99
N GLY A 143 -21.79 -36.40 8.75
CA GLY A 143 -20.53 -35.78 8.29
C GLY A 143 -20.19 -34.42 8.94
N PRO A 144 -19.08 -33.79 8.53
CA PRO A 144 -18.51 -32.63 9.23
C PRO A 144 -19.50 -31.46 9.32
N ARG A 145 -19.70 -30.98 10.55
CA ARG A 145 -20.60 -29.87 10.86
C ARG A 145 -20.17 -28.62 10.11
N ARG A 146 -21.05 -28.10 9.23
CA ARG A 146 -20.95 -26.72 8.77
C ARG A 146 -21.03 -25.81 9.99
N SER A 147 -20.01 -24.98 10.20
CA SER A 147 -20.05 -23.88 11.16
C SER A 147 -21.07 -22.84 10.68
N ALA A 148 -22.30 -22.94 11.21
CA ALA A 148 -23.24 -21.83 11.11
C ALA A 148 -22.66 -20.62 11.87
N PRO A 149 -22.80 -19.39 11.35
CA PRO A 149 -22.42 -18.20 12.10
C PRO A 149 -23.25 -18.12 13.40
N PRO A 150 -22.69 -17.54 14.48
CA PRO A 150 -23.45 -17.36 15.71
C PRO A 150 -24.68 -16.46 15.45
N PRO A 151 -25.82 -16.73 16.12
CA PRO A 151 -26.99 -15.87 15.99
C PRO A 151 -26.65 -14.46 16.47
N GLY A 152 -26.92 -13.46 15.63
CA GLY A 152 -26.74 -12.05 15.96
C GLY A 152 -27.68 -11.60 17.08
N PRO A 153 -27.40 -10.47 17.74
CA PRO A 153 -28.27 -9.92 18.77
C PRO A 153 -29.67 -9.65 18.21
N SER A 154 -30.69 -10.10 18.94
CA SER A 154 -32.10 -10.03 18.56
C SER A 154 -32.61 -8.59 18.51
N GLY A 155 -32.72 -8.06 17.29
CA GLY A 155 -33.43 -6.82 16.95
C GLY A 155 -33.47 -6.68 15.42
N ASP A 156 -34.64 -6.42 14.85
CA ASP A 156 -34.94 -6.51 13.41
C ASP A 156 -34.31 -5.41 12.52
N GLY A 157 -33.18 -4.83 12.93
CA GLY A 157 -32.50 -3.73 12.24
C GLY A 157 -31.06 -4.06 11.82
N SER A 158 -30.61 -3.45 10.73
CA SER A 158 -29.21 -3.51 10.26
C SER A 158 -28.26 -3.00 11.34
N LEU A 159 -27.20 -3.77 11.63
CA LEU A 159 -26.17 -3.38 12.59
C LEU A 159 -25.41 -2.14 12.09
N LEU A 160 -25.16 -2.07 10.78
CA LEU A 160 -24.49 -0.95 10.14
C LEU A 160 -25.35 0.32 10.14
N ALA A 161 -26.67 0.21 9.96
CA ALA A 161 -27.59 1.34 10.09
C ALA A 161 -27.57 1.92 11.52
N ARG A 162 -27.69 1.05 12.54
CA ARG A 162 -27.60 1.44 13.96
C ARG A 162 -26.28 2.15 14.30
N LEU A 163 -25.17 1.80 13.65
CA LEU A 163 -23.90 2.52 13.84
C LEU A 163 -24.01 3.98 13.36
N PHE A 164 -24.53 4.19 12.16
CA PHE A 164 -24.64 5.54 11.59
C PHE A 164 -25.76 6.38 12.24
N GLU A 165 -26.73 5.76 12.90
CA GLU A 165 -27.71 6.42 13.78
C GLU A 165 -27.09 6.91 15.11
N HIS A 166 -25.96 6.34 15.54
CA HIS A 166 -25.35 6.68 16.83
C HIS A 166 -24.80 8.13 16.84
N PRO A 167 -24.96 8.92 17.92
CA PRO A 167 -24.59 10.35 17.93
C PRO A 167 -23.15 10.68 17.51
N LEU A 168 -22.18 9.79 17.74
CA LEU A 168 -20.78 9.95 17.30
C LEU A 168 -20.59 9.97 15.76
N TYR A 169 -21.59 9.54 15.00
CA TYR A 169 -21.67 9.60 13.53
C TYR A 169 -22.63 10.70 13.04
N GLN A 170 -23.28 11.42 13.95
CA GLN A 170 -24.18 12.54 13.65
C GLN A 170 -23.54 13.91 13.93
N VAL A 171 -22.25 13.94 14.30
CA VAL A 171 -21.48 15.18 14.50
C VAL A 171 -21.35 15.93 13.18
N ALA A 172 -21.97 17.11 13.08
CA ALA A 172 -21.91 17.96 11.90
C ALA A 172 -20.49 18.52 11.66
N LEU A 173 -20.16 18.75 10.39
CA LEU A 173 -18.97 19.52 10.04
C LEU A 173 -19.15 21.02 10.38
N PRO A 174 -18.04 21.78 10.48
CA PRO A 174 -18.09 23.24 10.36
C PRO A 174 -18.80 23.67 9.07
N PRO A 175 -19.55 24.80 9.07
CA PRO A 175 -20.13 25.34 7.85
C PRO A 175 -19.05 25.61 6.79
N LEU A 176 -19.26 25.07 5.59
CA LEU A 176 -18.29 25.20 4.49
C LEU A 176 -18.37 26.59 3.86
N THR A 177 -17.20 27.20 3.65
CA THR A 177 -17.01 28.42 2.85
C THR A 177 -16.56 28.07 1.41
N GLU A 178 -16.43 29.08 0.55
CA GLU A 178 -15.93 28.89 -0.83
C GLU A 178 -14.47 28.35 -0.88
N ASP A 179 -13.68 28.65 0.15
CA ASP A 179 -12.31 28.13 0.33
C ASP A 179 -12.26 26.71 0.91
N ASP A 180 -13.41 26.16 1.33
CA ASP A 180 -13.52 24.81 1.88
C ASP A 180 -14.00 23.77 0.87
N VAL A 181 -14.59 24.19 -0.27
CA VAL A 181 -14.98 23.28 -1.36
C VAL A 181 -13.84 23.13 -2.38
N LEU A 182 -13.66 21.94 -2.95
CA LEU A 182 -12.56 21.73 -3.92
C LEU A 182 -12.84 22.46 -5.24
N PHE A 183 -14.08 22.36 -5.75
CA PHE A 183 -14.55 23.01 -6.97
C PHE A 183 -15.71 23.95 -6.66
N ASN A 184 -15.66 25.19 -7.14
CA ASN A 184 -16.79 26.11 -7.03
C ASN A 184 -17.68 25.98 -8.30
N VAL A 185 -18.90 25.47 -8.12
CA VAL A 185 -19.82 25.11 -9.22
C VAL A 185 -20.15 26.31 -10.12
N ASN A 186 -20.16 27.52 -9.56
CA ASN A 186 -20.56 28.74 -10.27
C ASN A 186 -19.44 29.37 -11.12
N SER A 187 -18.16 29.03 -10.88
CA SER A 187 -17.01 29.63 -11.58
C SER A 187 -16.14 28.63 -12.33
N ASP A 188 -15.99 27.41 -11.80
CA ASP A 188 -14.91 26.50 -12.20
C ASP A 188 -15.38 25.40 -13.18
N ILE A 189 -16.69 25.11 -13.22
CA ILE A 189 -17.24 23.94 -13.92
C ILE A 189 -17.72 24.30 -15.33
N ARG A 190 -16.78 24.67 -16.20
CA ARG A 190 -16.92 24.42 -17.66
C ARG A 190 -16.29 23.08 -18.02
N PHE A 191 -16.77 22.01 -17.38
CA PHE A 191 -16.30 20.65 -17.62
C PHE A 191 -16.74 20.17 -19.00
N ASN A 192 -15.86 20.25 -20.00
CA ASN A 192 -16.04 19.53 -21.25
C ASN A 192 -15.46 18.11 -21.07
N PRO A 193 -16.28 17.05 -20.95
CA PRO A 193 -15.79 15.69 -20.71
C PRO A 193 -14.88 15.17 -21.83
N LYS A 194 -14.94 15.73 -23.05
CA LYS A 194 -14.02 15.42 -24.15
C LYS A 194 -12.61 15.97 -23.93
N ALA A 195 -12.43 17.01 -23.11
CA ALA A 195 -11.14 17.66 -22.88
C ALA A 195 -10.28 16.94 -21.83
N ALA A 196 -10.88 16.50 -20.71
CA ALA A 196 -10.16 15.76 -19.67
C ALA A 196 -9.55 14.45 -20.20
N ALA A 197 -10.33 13.68 -20.96
CA ALA A 197 -9.86 12.44 -21.60
C ALA A 197 -8.75 12.63 -22.65
N ALA A 198 -8.53 13.86 -23.14
CA ALA A 198 -7.49 14.19 -24.11
C ALA A 198 -6.18 14.69 -23.49
N ALA A 199 -6.19 15.11 -22.21
CA ALA A 199 -5.03 15.73 -21.55
C ALA A 199 -3.95 14.70 -21.11
N GLU A 200 -4.34 13.46 -20.81
CA GLU A 200 -3.43 12.43 -20.29
C GLU A 200 -2.65 11.64 -21.36
N SER A 201 -2.67 12.05 -22.64
CA SER A 201 -1.90 11.37 -23.70
C SER A 201 -1.49 12.31 -24.84
N PRO A 202 -0.23 12.78 -24.88
CA PRO A 202 0.23 13.78 -25.85
C PRO A 202 0.32 13.34 -27.32
N ASP A 203 0.17 12.06 -27.63
CA ASP A 203 0.72 11.44 -28.84
C ASP A 203 -0.34 10.69 -29.69
N TRP A 204 -1.55 11.26 -29.79
CA TRP A 204 -2.65 10.74 -30.60
C TRP A 204 -2.98 11.64 -31.81
N PRO A 205 -2.92 11.14 -33.06
CA PRO A 205 -3.44 11.84 -34.22
C PRO A 205 -4.96 11.99 -34.15
N ARG A 206 -5.47 13.16 -34.54
CA ARG A 206 -6.91 13.41 -34.74
C ARG A 206 -7.30 13.06 -36.16
N GLU A 207 -8.15 12.05 -36.35
CA GLU A 207 -8.92 11.86 -37.59
C GLU A 207 -10.36 11.42 -37.30
N GLY A 208 -11.31 12.11 -37.96
CA GLY A 208 -12.57 11.53 -38.46
C GLY A 208 -13.69 11.17 -37.48
N ALA A 209 -14.55 12.13 -37.16
CA ALA A 209 -16.02 11.95 -37.18
C ALA A 209 -16.70 13.33 -37.17
N GLU A 210 -17.59 13.57 -38.14
CA GLU A 210 -18.27 14.85 -38.37
C GLU A 210 -19.44 15.05 -37.37
N ASP A 211 -19.52 16.27 -36.85
CA ASP A 211 -20.72 17.02 -36.48
C ASP A 211 -21.98 16.28 -35.98
N GLU A 212 -22.07 16.13 -34.66
CA GLU A 212 -23.30 16.57 -33.97
C GLU A 212 -22.95 17.63 -32.90
N GLU A 213 -23.45 18.84 -33.14
CA GLU A 213 -23.23 20.03 -32.32
C GLU A 213 -24.13 20.00 -31.07
N PHE A 214 -23.68 19.30 -30.03
CA PHE A 214 -24.36 19.31 -28.75
C PHE A 214 -24.11 20.65 -28.02
N SER A 215 -24.88 21.68 -28.36
CA SER A 215 -24.91 22.97 -27.68
C SER A 215 -25.69 22.87 -26.34
N PRO A 216 -25.04 23.02 -25.17
CA PRO A 216 -25.74 23.05 -23.90
C PRO A 216 -26.10 24.50 -23.53
N THR A 217 -27.07 25.08 -24.23
CA THR A 217 -27.77 26.29 -23.77
C THR A 217 -28.79 25.93 -22.69
N GLY A 218 -28.28 25.63 -21.49
CA GLY A 218 -29.08 25.36 -20.31
C GLY A 218 -28.21 24.94 -19.13
N GLU A 219 -28.47 25.52 -17.96
CA GLU A 219 -27.83 25.11 -16.70
C GLU A 219 -28.23 23.67 -16.39
N ALA A 220 -27.34 22.73 -16.67
CA ALA A 220 -27.57 21.33 -16.36
C ALA A 220 -27.63 21.16 -14.83
N ALA A 221 -28.82 20.87 -14.30
CA ALA A 221 -29.03 20.64 -12.88
C ALA A 221 -28.03 19.58 -12.37
N ILE A 222 -27.45 19.82 -11.19
CA ILE A 222 -26.37 19.00 -10.59
C ILE A 222 -26.75 17.52 -10.49
N ASP A 223 -28.05 17.22 -10.34
CA ASP A 223 -28.59 15.87 -10.32
C ASP A 223 -28.43 15.08 -11.63
N SER A 224 -28.22 15.75 -12.77
CA SER A 224 -27.92 15.11 -14.06
C SER A 224 -26.47 14.62 -14.20
N TYR A 225 -25.55 15.08 -13.34
CA TYR A 225 -24.14 14.71 -13.45
C TYR A 225 -23.88 13.23 -13.09
N PRO A 226 -22.88 12.59 -13.75
CA PRO A 226 -22.49 11.23 -13.41
C PRO A 226 -21.94 11.14 -11.98
N ASN A 227 -22.09 9.98 -11.34
CA ASN A 227 -21.80 9.82 -9.91
C ASN A 227 -20.33 10.10 -9.55
N TRP A 228 -19.39 9.86 -10.47
CA TRP A 228 -17.98 10.21 -10.28
C TRP A 228 -17.75 11.73 -10.20
N LEU A 229 -18.51 12.53 -10.96
CA LEU A 229 -18.42 13.99 -10.95
C LEU A 229 -19.10 14.56 -9.69
N LYS A 230 -20.23 13.98 -9.29
CA LYS A 230 -20.88 14.27 -7.99
C LYS A 230 -19.97 13.97 -6.79
N PHE A 231 -19.17 12.91 -6.89
CA PHE A 231 -18.10 12.62 -5.93
C PHE A 231 -17.02 13.72 -5.95
N HIS A 232 -16.49 14.10 -7.12
CA HIS A 232 -15.45 15.13 -7.25
C HIS A 232 -15.87 16.50 -6.68
N ILE A 233 -17.07 16.99 -7.01
CA ILE A 233 -17.58 18.27 -6.49
C ILE A 233 -17.94 18.23 -5.00
N GLY A 234 -18.16 17.03 -4.45
CA GLY A 234 -18.46 16.83 -3.02
C GLY A 234 -17.23 16.85 -2.11
N ILE A 235 -16.01 16.87 -2.66
CA ILE A 235 -14.76 16.92 -1.89
C ILE A 235 -14.61 18.31 -1.25
N ASN A 236 -14.36 18.33 0.05
CA ASN A 236 -14.17 19.56 0.84
C ASN A 236 -13.00 19.44 1.82
N ARG A 237 -12.66 20.50 2.55
CA ARG A 237 -11.52 20.59 3.50
C ARG A 237 -11.46 19.50 4.57
N HIS A 238 -12.58 18.88 4.90
CA HIS A 238 -12.71 17.99 6.05
C HIS A 238 -12.84 16.51 5.66
N GLU A 239 -13.33 16.21 4.47
CA GLU A 239 -13.69 14.86 4.03
C GLU A 239 -13.64 14.71 2.51
N LEU A 240 -13.36 13.48 2.06
CA LEU A 240 -13.43 13.11 0.65
C LEU A 240 -14.88 12.84 0.21
N TYR A 241 -15.77 12.49 1.15
CA TYR A 241 -17.20 12.31 0.92
C TYR A 241 -18.03 12.39 2.22
N SER A 242 -19.29 12.82 2.10
CA SER A 242 -20.24 12.89 3.21
C SER A 242 -20.85 11.53 3.57
N ARG A 243 -21.19 11.34 4.86
CA ARG A 243 -21.80 10.11 5.42
C ARG A 243 -23.09 9.72 4.69
N HIS A 244 -23.93 10.71 4.41
CA HIS A 244 -25.27 10.54 3.83
C HIS A 244 -25.29 10.90 2.33
N ASN A 245 -24.20 10.63 1.61
CA ASN A 245 -24.11 10.90 0.18
C ASN A 245 -24.53 9.68 -0.66
N SER A 246 -25.75 9.73 -1.22
CA SER A 246 -26.30 8.68 -2.10
C SER A 246 -25.51 8.48 -3.40
N ALA A 247 -24.75 9.49 -3.85
CA ALA A 247 -23.89 9.38 -5.03
C ALA A 247 -22.69 8.45 -4.80
N ILE A 248 -22.26 8.23 -3.55
CA ILE A 248 -21.17 7.27 -3.24
C ILE A 248 -21.67 5.84 -3.43
N GLU A 249 -22.86 5.51 -2.92
CA GLU A 249 -23.49 4.21 -3.15
C GLU A 249 -23.78 3.96 -4.65
N ALA A 250 -24.17 5.01 -5.38
CA ALA A 250 -24.35 4.94 -6.81
C ALA A 250 -23.01 4.75 -7.56
N LEU A 251 -21.95 5.44 -7.15
CA LEU A 251 -20.62 5.28 -7.71
C LEU A 251 -20.04 3.87 -7.48
N LEU A 252 -20.25 3.26 -6.31
CA LEU A 252 -19.86 1.87 -6.06
C LEU A 252 -20.57 0.89 -7.02
N ARG A 253 -21.86 1.13 -7.30
CA ARG A 253 -22.61 0.36 -8.31
C ARG A 253 -22.08 0.60 -9.73
N ASP A 254 -21.76 1.84 -10.08
CA ASP A 254 -21.16 2.19 -11.39
C ASP A 254 -19.81 1.47 -11.57
N LEU A 255 -18.91 1.54 -10.59
CA LEU A 255 -17.62 0.84 -10.64
C LEU A 255 -17.82 -0.67 -10.88
N GLY A 256 -18.73 -1.30 -10.14
CA GLY A 256 -19.03 -2.72 -10.26
C GLY A 256 -19.72 -3.14 -11.57
N ALA A 257 -20.37 -2.23 -12.31
CA ALA A 257 -21.29 -2.58 -13.41
C ALA A 257 -21.06 -1.86 -14.75
N GLN A 258 -20.53 -0.64 -14.73
CA GLN A 258 -20.49 0.25 -15.89
C GLN A 258 -19.58 -0.32 -16.99
N LYS A 259 -19.98 -0.15 -18.26
CA LYS A 259 -19.21 -0.64 -19.40
C LYS A 259 -17.84 0.02 -19.46
N ILE A 260 -16.78 -0.79 -19.48
CA ILE A 260 -15.41 -0.36 -19.74
C ILE A 260 -15.25 -0.11 -21.25
N THR A 261 -14.68 1.02 -21.62
CA THR A 261 -14.52 1.47 -23.02
C THR A 261 -13.06 1.61 -23.46
N SER A 262 -12.14 1.79 -22.51
CA SER A 262 -10.70 1.82 -22.75
C SER A 262 -9.95 1.34 -21.52
N VAL A 263 -8.82 0.67 -21.72
CA VAL A 263 -7.88 0.32 -20.65
C VAL A 263 -6.45 0.73 -21.04
N ALA A 264 -5.73 1.32 -20.10
CA ALA A 264 -4.31 1.65 -20.23
C ALA A 264 -3.53 1.12 -19.01
N MET A 265 -2.24 0.87 -19.16
CA MET A 265 -1.38 0.51 -18.04
C MET A 265 -0.82 1.77 -17.36
N LYS A 266 -0.82 1.82 -16.03
CA LYS A 266 -0.22 2.96 -15.32
C LYS A 266 1.31 2.89 -15.44
N SER A 267 1.91 3.91 -16.07
CA SER A 267 3.36 4.05 -16.16
C SER A 267 4.03 4.26 -14.79
N GLY A 268 5.27 3.79 -14.67
CA GLY A 268 6.12 3.98 -13.48
C GLY A 268 5.64 3.30 -12.20
N GLY A 269 4.67 2.38 -12.27
CA GLY A 269 4.17 1.65 -11.10
C GLY A 269 5.15 0.59 -10.59
N THR A 270 5.20 0.41 -9.26
CA THR A 270 5.96 -0.69 -8.64
C THR A 270 5.35 -2.04 -8.97
N GLN A 271 4.03 -2.18 -8.83
CA GLN A 271 3.26 -3.36 -9.21
C GLN A 271 2.22 -3.01 -10.28
N LEU A 272 1.67 -4.03 -10.94
CA LEU A 272 0.69 -3.88 -12.02
C LEU A 272 -0.58 -3.15 -11.54
N LYS A 273 -0.84 -1.99 -12.15
CA LYS A 273 -2.05 -1.17 -11.96
C LYS A 273 -2.56 -0.77 -13.34
N LEU A 274 -3.84 -0.97 -13.62
CA LEU A 274 -4.47 -0.55 -14.87
C LEU A 274 -5.39 0.65 -14.62
N ILE A 275 -5.51 1.53 -15.60
CA ILE A 275 -6.47 2.63 -15.62
C ILE A 275 -7.60 2.19 -16.54
N MET A 276 -8.81 2.08 -15.99
CA MET A 276 -10.03 1.72 -16.74
C MET A 276 -10.89 2.97 -16.94
N THR A 277 -11.23 3.27 -18.19
CA THR A 277 -12.17 4.34 -18.54
C THR A 277 -13.53 3.72 -18.86
N PHE A 278 -14.59 4.32 -18.34
CA PHE A 278 -15.96 3.87 -18.50
C PHE A 278 -16.73 4.67 -19.55
N GLN A 279 -17.87 4.14 -19.98
CA GLN A 279 -18.77 4.78 -20.95
C GLN A 279 -19.29 6.16 -20.50
N ASN A 280 -19.34 6.44 -19.20
CA ASN A 280 -19.73 7.75 -18.64
C ASN A 280 -18.53 8.68 -18.39
N TYR A 281 -17.40 8.46 -19.09
CA TYR A 281 -16.12 9.19 -18.98
C TYR A 281 -15.39 9.08 -17.64
N GLY A 282 -15.98 8.44 -16.62
CA GLY A 282 -15.30 8.20 -15.35
C GLY A 282 -14.11 7.26 -15.52
N GLN A 283 -13.09 7.43 -14.68
CA GLN A 283 -11.92 6.55 -14.60
C GLN A 283 -11.85 5.84 -13.24
N ALA A 284 -11.26 4.64 -13.23
CA ALA A 284 -10.92 3.93 -12.02
C ALA A 284 -9.55 3.23 -12.13
N LEU A 285 -8.87 3.13 -10.99
CA LEU A 285 -7.64 2.38 -10.85
C LEU A 285 -7.99 0.91 -10.55
N PHE A 286 -7.71 0.04 -11.49
CA PHE A 286 -7.91 -1.40 -11.35
C PHE A 286 -6.65 -2.07 -10.79
N LYS A 287 -6.83 -2.79 -9.68
CA LYS A 287 -5.82 -3.70 -9.12
C LYS A 287 -6.35 -5.13 -9.17
N PRO A 288 -5.72 -6.03 -9.96
CA PRO A 288 -6.17 -7.41 -10.09
C PRO A 288 -5.84 -8.27 -8.86
N MET A 289 -6.51 -9.41 -8.76
CA MET A 289 -6.19 -10.48 -7.82
C MET A 289 -4.78 -11.04 -8.06
N LYS A 290 -3.88 -10.87 -7.08
CA LYS A 290 -2.52 -11.46 -7.05
C LYS A 290 -2.35 -12.64 -6.09
N GLN A 291 -3.20 -12.75 -5.06
CA GLN A 291 -3.17 -13.81 -4.04
C GLN A 291 -4.60 -14.23 -3.68
N THR A 292 -4.76 -15.45 -3.14
CA THR A 292 -6.07 -15.94 -2.67
C THR A 292 -6.45 -15.32 -1.31
N ARG A 293 -7.71 -15.50 -0.89
CA ARG A 293 -8.26 -14.89 0.33
C ARG A 293 -7.68 -15.48 1.62
N GLU A 294 -7.28 -16.74 1.55
CA GLU A 294 -6.77 -17.56 2.66
C GLU A 294 -5.24 -17.49 2.79
N GLN A 295 -4.55 -16.99 1.75
CA GLN A 295 -3.10 -16.90 1.70
C GLN A 295 -2.58 -15.74 2.55
N GLU A 296 -1.78 -16.05 3.56
CA GLU A 296 -0.96 -15.06 4.25
C GLU A 296 0.35 -14.79 3.48
N THR A 297 0.85 -13.56 3.57
CA THR A 297 2.21 -13.23 3.14
C THR A 297 3.25 -13.99 3.96
N PRO A 298 4.25 -14.64 3.35
CA PRO A 298 5.26 -15.43 4.07
C PRO A 298 5.98 -14.64 5.17
N PRO A 299 6.42 -15.30 6.25
CA PRO A 299 7.20 -14.66 7.32
C PRO A 299 8.58 -14.17 6.86
N ASP A 300 9.09 -14.55 5.70
CA ASP A 300 10.40 -14.07 5.21
C ASP A 300 10.29 -12.83 4.29
N PHE A 301 9.06 -12.39 3.99
CA PHE A 301 8.82 -11.25 3.09
C PHE A 301 8.89 -9.92 3.84
N PHE A 302 9.87 -9.09 3.47
CA PHE A 302 9.94 -7.69 3.87
C PHE A 302 8.74 -6.90 3.30
N TYR A 303 8.31 -5.85 4.00
CA TYR A 303 7.17 -5.00 3.64
C TYR A 303 7.18 -4.48 2.19
N PHE A 304 8.34 -4.12 1.65
CA PHE A 304 8.49 -3.65 0.27
C PHE A 304 8.32 -4.75 -0.79
N SER A 305 8.52 -6.02 -0.40
CA SER A 305 8.34 -7.22 -1.23
C SER A 305 6.96 -7.85 -1.09
N ASP A 306 6.04 -7.25 -0.34
CA ASP A 306 4.67 -7.77 -0.25
C ASP A 306 3.89 -7.58 -1.56
N TYR A 307 2.79 -8.31 -1.75
CA TYR A 307 1.90 -8.11 -2.90
C TYR A 307 0.85 -7.03 -2.61
N GLU A 308 0.45 -6.27 -3.64
CA GLU A 308 -0.78 -5.49 -3.58
C GLU A 308 -2.01 -6.37 -3.87
N ARG A 309 -3.09 -6.19 -3.10
CA ARG A 309 -4.31 -7.00 -3.16
C ARG A 309 -5.54 -6.12 -3.39
N HIS A 310 -6.38 -6.51 -4.34
CA HIS A 310 -7.76 -6.04 -4.49
C HIS A 310 -8.56 -6.00 -3.18
N ASN A 311 -8.60 -7.12 -2.44
CA ASN A 311 -9.33 -7.24 -1.17
C ASN A 311 -8.95 -6.17 -0.14
N ALA A 312 -7.68 -5.76 -0.10
CA ALA A 312 -7.21 -4.75 0.83
C ALA A 312 -7.71 -3.35 0.46
N GLU A 313 -7.74 -2.98 -0.82
CA GLU A 313 -8.28 -1.67 -1.24
C GLU A 313 -9.78 -1.57 -0.96
N ILE A 314 -10.55 -2.63 -1.23
CA ILE A 314 -12.00 -2.66 -0.95
C ILE A 314 -12.22 -2.59 0.57
N ALA A 315 -11.56 -3.47 1.35
CA ALA A 315 -11.71 -3.48 2.80
C ALA A 315 -11.22 -2.19 3.47
N ALA A 316 -10.19 -1.54 2.93
CA ALA A 316 -9.70 -0.24 3.39
C ALA A 316 -10.78 0.84 3.30
N PHE A 317 -11.47 0.94 2.16
CA PHE A 317 -12.57 1.90 1.98
C PHE A 317 -13.72 1.68 2.98
N HIS A 318 -14.15 0.42 3.15
CA HIS A 318 -15.23 0.11 4.11
C HIS A 318 -14.81 0.36 5.58
N LEU A 319 -13.55 0.07 5.94
CA LEU A 319 -13.01 0.34 7.27
C LEU A 319 -12.88 1.84 7.55
N ASP A 320 -12.34 2.61 6.60
CA ASP A 320 -12.21 4.07 6.66
C ASP A 320 -13.58 4.77 6.82
N ARG A 321 -14.62 4.22 6.17
CA ARG A 321 -16.02 4.64 6.33
C ARG A 321 -16.58 4.29 7.71
N ILE A 322 -16.34 3.08 8.21
CA ILE A 322 -16.80 2.64 9.54
C ILE A 322 -16.09 3.41 10.67
N LEU A 323 -14.85 3.85 10.49
CA LEU A 323 -14.14 4.74 11.43
C LEU A 323 -14.57 6.22 11.30
N ASP A 324 -15.43 6.53 10.33
CA ASP A 324 -15.88 7.88 9.96
C ASP A 324 -14.74 8.84 9.58
N PHE A 325 -13.62 8.30 9.08
CA PHE A 325 -12.50 9.08 8.56
C PHE A 325 -12.84 9.69 7.20
N ARG A 326 -13.37 8.86 6.28
CA ARG A 326 -13.87 9.26 4.95
C ARG A 326 -12.79 9.94 4.09
N ARG A 327 -11.63 9.28 4.02
CA ARG A 327 -10.38 9.72 3.36
C ARG A 327 -9.87 8.76 2.29
N VAL A 328 -10.43 7.55 2.17
CA VAL A 328 -10.16 6.61 1.07
C VAL A 328 -11.15 6.87 -0.09
N PRO A 329 -10.72 6.96 -1.37
CA PRO A 329 -11.64 7.04 -2.51
C PRO A 329 -12.58 5.82 -2.57
N PRO A 330 -13.83 5.94 -3.07
CA PRO A 330 -14.72 4.79 -3.20
C PRO A 330 -14.12 3.64 -4.00
N VAL A 331 -14.11 2.42 -3.43
CA VAL A 331 -13.58 1.21 -4.07
C VAL A 331 -14.64 0.12 -4.08
N ALA A 332 -14.85 -0.52 -5.23
CA ALA A 332 -15.72 -1.69 -5.38
C ALA A 332 -14.99 -2.85 -6.06
N GLY A 333 -15.34 -4.09 -5.72
CA GLY A 333 -14.89 -5.29 -6.41
C GLY A 333 -15.63 -5.52 -7.72
N ARG A 334 -14.94 -6.15 -8.69
CA ARG A 334 -15.52 -6.55 -9.97
C ARG A 334 -14.84 -7.81 -10.52
N MET A 335 -15.66 -8.71 -11.06
CA MET A 335 -15.22 -9.74 -12.01
C MET A 335 -15.14 -9.12 -13.41
N VAL A 336 -13.95 -9.13 -14.00
CA VAL A 336 -13.66 -8.52 -15.31
C VAL A 336 -13.32 -9.60 -16.33
N ASN A 337 -13.95 -9.57 -17.49
CA ASN A 337 -13.57 -10.43 -18.61
C ASN A 337 -12.26 -9.92 -19.25
N MET A 338 -11.16 -10.63 -19.03
CA MET A 338 -9.80 -10.25 -19.45
C MET A 338 -9.69 -10.06 -20.97
N THR A 339 -10.50 -10.79 -21.74
CA THR A 339 -10.59 -10.63 -23.20
C THR A 339 -11.34 -9.36 -23.57
N LYS A 340 -12.64 -9.30 -23.28
CA LYS A 340 -13.56 -8.26 -23.78
C LYS A 340 -13.40 -6.90 -23.08
N GLU A 341 -12.99 -6.89 -21.82
CA GLU A 341 -12.92 -5.69 -20.98
C GLU A 341 -11.49 -5.24 -20.67
N ILE A 342 -10.46 -5.98 -21.10
CA ILE A 342 -9.05 -5.55 -20.99
C ILE A 342 -8.34 -5.63 -22.35
N ARG A 343 -8.13 -6.84 -22.89
CA ARG A 343 -7.30 -7.08 -24.09
C ARG A 343 -7.87 -6.41 -25.34
N ASP A 344 -9.17 -6.55 -25.58
CA ASP A 344 -9.81 -6.13 -26.84
C ASP A 344 -10.18 -4.63 -26.84
N VAL A 345 -10.07 -3.96 -25.68
CA VAL A 345 -10.36 -2.52 -25.50
C VAL A 345 -9.13 -1.69 -25.13
N THR A 346 -7.94 -2.29 -25.02
CA THR A 346 -6.69 -1.55 -24.82
C THR A 346 -6.08 -1.09 -26.15
N ARG A 347 -5.62 0.16 -26.20
CA ARG A 347 -4.75 0.68 -27.26
C ARG A 347 -3.27 0.66 -26.86
N ASP A 348 -2.97 0.31 -25.61
CA ASP A 348 -1.61 0.21 -25.08
C ASP A 348 -0.94 -1.06 -25.61
N LYS A 349 -0.08 -0.88 -26.62
CA LYS A 349 0.69 -1.95 -27.26
C LYS A 349 1.63 -2.66 -26.29
N LYS A 350 2.05 -2.04 -25.18
CA LYS A 350 2.89 -2.71 -24.16
C LYS A 350 2.04 -3.72 -23.40
N LEU A 351 0.91 -3.28 -22.85
CA LEU A 351 -0.03 -4.14 -22.14
C LEU A 351 -0.53 -5.30 -23.03
N TRP A 352 -1.01 -4.97 -24.23
CA TRP A 352 -1.59 -5.94 -25.17
C TRP A 352 -0.63 -7.08 -25.53
N ARG A 353 0.67 -6.78 -25.73
CA ARG A 353 1.70 -7.78 -26.05
C ARG A 353 1.99 -8.79 -24.94
N THR A 354 1.57 -8.52 -23.70
CA THR A 354 1.78 -9.44 -22.57
C THR A 354 0.68 -10.50 -22.42
N PHE A 355 -0.36 -10.47 -23.26
CA PHE A 355 -1.41 -11.49 -23.25
C PHE A 355 -0.95 -12.78 -23.93
N PHE A 356 -1.19 -13.91 -23.28
CA PHE A 356 -0.88 -15.25 -23.80
C PHE A 356 -1.89 -16.30 -23.31
N ILE A 357 -1.86 -17.48 -23.90
CA ILE A 357 -2.63 -18.65 -23.47
C ILE A 357 -1.68 -19.58 -22.71
N SER A 358 -2.05 -19.93 -21.47
CA SER A 358 -1.29 -20.87 -20.63
C SER A 358 -1.41 -22.32 -21.11
N PRO A 359 -0.51 -23.24 -20.70
CA PRO A 359 -0.66 -24.68 -20.96
C PRO A 359 -1.97 -25.30 -20.45
N ALA A 360 -2.64 -24.65 -19.49
CA ALA A 360 -3.96 -25.04 -18.98
C ALA A 360 -5.13 -24.43 -19.79
N ASN A 361 -4.86 -23.86 -20.97
CA ASN A 361 -5.81 -23.17 -21.85
C ASN A 361 -6.55 -21.97 -21.23
N ASN A 362 -6.00 -21.38 -20.15
CA ASN A 362 -6.49 -20.13 -19.58
C ASN A 362 -5.79 -18.93 -20.22
N ILE A 363 -6.49 -17.80 -20.33
CA ILE A 363 -5.95 -16.53 -20.79
C ILE A 363 -5.21 -15.86 -19.63
N CYS A 364 -4.00 -15.39 -19.90
CA CYS A 364 -3.11 -14.77 -18.92
C CYS A 364 -2.49 -13.47 -19.45
N PHE A 365 -2.13 -12.55 -18.54
CA PHE A 365 -1.31 -11.38 -18.85
C PHE A 365 -0.47 -10.95 -17.64
N TYR A 366 0.60 -10.18 -17.85
CA TYR A 366 1.48 -9.71 -16.77
C TYR A 366 1.83 -8.21 -16.82
N GLY A 367 1.64 -7.53 -17.96
CA GLY A 367 1.97 -6.11 -18.11
C GLY A 367 3.47 -5.78 -17.98
N GLU A 368 3.78 -4.51 -17.75
CA GLU A 368 5.14 -3.97 -17.65
C GLU A 368 5.23 -3.08 -16.40
N CYS A 369 5.85 -3.60 -15.34
CA CYS A 369 6.09 -2.90 -14.07
C CYS A 369 7.37 -3.45 -13.40
N SER A 370 7.86 -2.82 -12.33
CA SER A 370 9.17 -3.20 -11.76
C SER A 370 9.15 -4.42 -10.83
N TYR A 371 8.01 -4.79 -10.23
CA TYR A 371 7.85 -5.95 -9.35
C TYR A 371 6.67 -6.82 -9.80
N TYR A 372 6.93 -8.12 -10.00
CA TYR A 372 5.91 -9.13 -10.30
C TYR A 372 5.10 -8.86 -11.59
N CYS A 373 5.79 -8.38 -12.64
CA CYS A 373 5.30 -8.24 -14.02
C CYS A 373 6.18 -9.04 -14.99
N SER A 374 6.09 -10.36 -14.90
CA SER A 374 6.80 -11.34 -15.73
C SER A 374 5.95 -12.59 -15.91
N THR A 375 6.32 -13.47 -16.84
CA THR A 375 5.55 -14.68 -17.16
C THR A 375 5.35 -15.59 -15.96
N GLU A 376 6.34 -15.74 -15.06
CA GLU A 376 6.19 -16.55 -13.83
C GLU A 376 5.31 -15.91 -12.75
N HIS A 377 4.98 -14.62 -12.88
CA HIS A 377 4.02 -13.89 -12.02
C HIS A 377 2.74 -13.49 -12.77
N ALA A 378 2.46 -14.12 -13.91
CA ALA A 378 1.33 -13.79 -14.77
C ALA A 378 -0.02 -14.05 -14.09
N LEU A 379 -0.97 -13.19 -14.40
CA LEU A 379 -2.33 -13.21 -13.87
C LEU A 379 -3.22 -13.94 -14.88
N CYS A 380 -3.75 -15.09 -14.47
CA CYS A 380 -4.52 -15.98 -15.33
C CYS A 380 -5.97 -16.07 -14.88
N GLY A 381 -6.90 -16.01 -15.84
CA GLY A 381 -8.32 -16.24 -15.60
C GLY A 381 -8.67 -17.72 -15.48
N LYS A 382 -9.96 -18.00 -15.32
CA LYS A 382 -10.52 -19.38 -15.36
C LYS A 382 -11.85 -19.43 -16.15
N PRO A 383 -11.83 -19.49 -17.49
CA PRO A 383 -10.65 -19.42 -18.36
C PRO A 383 -10.19 -17.99 -18.66
N ASP A 384 -11.08 -17.01 -18.62
CA ASP A 384 -10.86 -15.65 -19.13
C ASP A 384 -11.39 -14.52 -18.23
N GLN A 385 -11.90 -14.84 -17.04
CA GLN A 385 -12.32 -13.85 -16.05
C GLN A 385 -11.32 -13.75 -14.90
N ILE A 386 -11.06 -12.53 -14.45
CA ILE A 386 -10.25 -12.23 -13.27
C ILE A 386 -10.99 -11.27 -12.33
N GLU A 387 -10.78 -11.45 -11.04
CA GLU A 387 -11.27 -10.55 -10.00
C GLU A 387 -10.30 -9.37 -9.81
N GLY A 388 -10.83 -8.21 -9.45
CA GLY A 388 -10.02 -7.09 -8.97
C GLY A 388 -10.84 -5.99 -8.32
N SER A 389 -10.13 -5.02 -7.73
CA SER A 389 -10.73 -3.83 -7.14
C SER A 389 -10.66 -2.66 -8.12
N LEU A 390 -11.73 -1.88 -8.21
CA LEU A 390 -11.80 -0.62 -8.92
C LEU A 390 -11.91 0.51 -7.92
N ALA A 391 -10.85 1.29 -7.75
CA ALA A 391 -10.86 2.51 -6.95
C ALA A 391 -11.19 3.70 -7.85
N ALA A 392 -12.22 4.49 -7.49
CA ALA A 392 -12.58 5.71 -8.20
C ALA A 392 -11.38 6.65 -8.30
N PHE A 393 -11.15 7.22 -9.49
CA PHE A 393 -10.13 8.26 -9.64
C PHE A 393 -10.49 9.50 -8.81
N LEU A 394 -9.48 10.08 -8.16
CA LEU A 394 -9.54 11.46 -7.70
C LEU A 394 -9.54 12.41 -8.91
N PRO A 395 -9.93 13.68 -8.73
CA PRO A 395 -9.87 14.64 -9.82
C PRO A 395 -8.46 14.77 -10.40
N ASP A 396 -8.41 15.12 -11.69
CA ASP A 396 -7.18 15.28 -12.45
C ASP A 396 -6.24 16.32 -11.81
N LEU A 397 -4.93 16.08 -11.86
CA LEU A 397 -3.92 16.94 -11.22
C LEU A 397 -3.82 18.34 -11.85
N SER A 398 -4.29 18.52 -13.08
CA SER A 398 -4.43 19.84 -13.73
C SER A 398 -5.56 20.68 -13.14
N LEU A 399 -6.58 20.03 -12.57
CA LEU A 399 -7.76 20.68 -11.97
C LEU A 399 -7.64 20.78 -10.44
N ALA A 400 -7.20 19.72 -9.78
CA ALA A 400 -6.99 19.66 -8.33
C ALA A 400 -5.59 19.11 -8.02
N LYS A 401 -4.61 20.01 -7.92
CA LYS A 401 -3.26 19.65 -7.51
C LYS A 401 -3.26 18.99 -6.12
N ARG A 402 -2.44 17.94 -5.99
CA ARG A 402 -2.21 17.21 -4.75
C ARG A 402 -0.74 17.32 -4.37
N LYS A 403 -0.48 17.60 -3.09
CA LYS A 403 0.86 17.67 -2.51
C LYS A 403 1.18 16.35 -1.83
N THR A 404 2.23 15.69 -2.31
CA THR A 404 2.78 14.48 -1.68
C THR A 404 3.73 14.88 -0.56
N TRP A 405 3.53 14.30 0.62
CA TRP A 405 4.34 14.50 1.81
C TRP A 405 5.06 13.21 2.16
N ARG A 406 6.31 13.30 2.62
CA ARG A 406 7.03 12.17 3.23
C ARG A 406 6.54 11.97 4.66
N ASN A 407 6.13 10.75 4.99
CA ASN A 407 5.79 10.38 6.37
C ASN A 407 7.08 10.41 7.24
N PRO A 408 7.10 11.05 8.42
CA PRO A 408 8.27 11.01 9.31
C PRO A 408 8.62 9.56 9.69
N TRP A 409 7.60 8.77 10.02
CA TRP A 409 7.72 7.33 10.33
C TRP A 409 7.85 6.43 9.09
N ARG A 410 8.26 6.99 7.94
CA ARG A 410 8.66 6.19 6.77
C ARG A 410 9.80 5.23 7.18
N ARG A 411 9.65 3.95 6.82
CA ARG A 411 10.67 2.91 7.04
C ARG A 411 11.94 3.17 6.21
N SER A 412 13.00 2.42 6.47
CA SER A 412 14.27 2.56 5.77
C SER A 412 14.25 2.13 4.30
N TYR A 413 13.35 1.21 3.91
CA TYR A 413 13.35 0.49 2.63
C TYR A 413 14.66 -0.28 2.38
N HIS A 414 15.30 -0.73 3.47
CA HIS A 414 16.58 -1.41 3.40
C HIS A 414 16.66 -2.52 4.46
N LYS A 415 17.10 -3.72 4.05
CA LYS A 415 17.05 -4.95 4.86
C LYS A 415 17.81 -4.84 6.19
N ARG A 416 18.89 -4.05 6.24
CA ARG A 416 19.81 -3.95 7.39
C ARG A 416 19.82 -2.60 8.10
N LYS A 417 19.24 -1.55 7.50
CA LYS A 417 19.29 -0.19 8.06
C LYS A 417 18.00 0.03 8.85
N LYS A 418 18.10 0.39 10.13
CA LYS A 418 16.96 0.87 10.91
C LYS A 418 16.59 2.30 10.48
N ALA A 419 15.32 2.66 10.61
CA ALA A 419 14.91 4.06 10.54
C ALA A 419 15.21 4.76 11.87
N GLU A 420 15.21 6.09 11.87
CA GLU A 420 15.55 6.93 13.02
C GLU A 420 14.58 6.73 14.20
N TRP A 421 13.28 6.77 13.92
CA TRP A 421 12.22 6.42 14.85
C TRP A 421 12.25 4.98 15.38
N GLU A 422 13.04 4.06 14.77
CA GLU A 422 13.24 2.69 15.28
C GLU A 422 14.41 2.59 16.27
N VAL A 423 15.17 3.67 16.48
CA VAL A 423 16.30 3.73 17.41
C VAL A 423 16.14 4.83 18.46
N ASP A 424 15.47 5.93 18.12
CA ASP A 424 15.16 7.03 19.03
C ASP A 424 13.74 6.85 19.63
N PRO A 425 13.59 6.66 20.95
CA PRO A 425 12.29 6.59 21.60
C PRO A 425 11.55 7.93 21.62
N ASP A 426 12.26 9.05 21.64
CA ASP A 426 11.71 10.40 21.83
C ASP A 426 11.51 11.14 20.49
N TYR A 427 11.70 10.45 19.36
CA TYR A 427 11.62 10.96 17.99
C TYR A 427 10.38 11.84 17.70
N CYS A 428 9.23 11.55 18.32
CA CYS A 428 8.04 12.38 18.08
C CYS A 428 8.19 13.82 18.61
N GLU A 429 9.03 14.08 19.62
CA GLU A 429 9.24 15.44 20.12
C GLU A 429 10.00 16.32 19.12
N GLU A 430 10.87 15.76 18.28
CA GLU A 430 11.45 16.46 17.13
C GLU A 430 10.40 16.66 16.01
N VAL A 431 9.61 15.62 15.73
CA VAL A 431 8.54 15.72 14.71
C VAL A 431 7.52 16.80 15.08
N LYS A 432 7.10 16.90 16.35
CA LYS A 432 6.20 17.94 16.89
C LYS A 432 6.78 19.36 16.78
N GLN A 433 8.06 19.53 16.48
CA GLN A 433 8.72 20.83 16.24
C GLN A 433 8.97 21.09 14.74
N THR A 434 8.69 20.12 13.87
CA THR A 434 9.02 20.17 12.44
C THR A 434 7.78 20.52 11.60
N PRO A 435 7.78 21.63 10.83
CA PRO A 435 6.66 21.95 9.94
C PRO A 435 6.39 20.85 8.91
N PRO A 436 5.13 20.44 8.66
CA PRO A 436 3.86 21.02 9.17
C PRO A 436 3.27 20.29 10.39
N TYR A 437 4.04 19.47 11.11
CA TYR A 437 3.59 18.64 12.24
C TYR A 437 3.61 19.38 13.59
N ASP A 438 4.19 20.57 13.61
CA ASP A 438 4.04 21.61 14.64
C ASP A 438 2.59 22.07 14.82
N ASN A 439 1.77 21.98 13.76
CA ASN A 439 0.32 22.16 13.86
C ASN A 439 -0.35 20.92 14.49
N SER A 440 -1.05 21.15 15.61
CA SER A 440 -1.86 20.17 16.35
C SER A 440 -2.74 19.27 15.47
N ARG A 441 -3.39 19.85 14.46
CA ARG A 441 -4.28 19.10 13.54
C ARG A 441 -3.52 18.06 12.72
N ARG A 442 -2.34 18.42 12.20
CA ARG A 442 -1.58 17.57 11.27
C ARG A 442 -0.96 16.37 11.97
N ILE A 443 -0.45 16.54 13.20
CA ILE A 443 0.06 15.40 13.98
C ILE A 443 -1.08 14.41 14.28
N LEU A 444 -2.27 14.91 14.62
CA LEU A 444 -3.46 14.07 14.81
C LEU A 444 -3.94 13.36 13.53
N ASP A 445 -3.83 13.98 12.35
CA ASP A 445 -4.13 13.30 11.07
C ASP A 445 -3.21 12.10 10.83
N VAL A 446 -1.94 12.20 11.23
CA VAL A 446 -1.01 11.06 11.19
C VAL A 446 -1.42 9.98 12.20
N MET A 447 -1.91 10.34 13.39
CA MET A 447 -2.37 9.36 14.38
C MET A 447 -3.58 8.56 13.89
N ASP A 448 -4.57 9.20 13.29
CA ASP A 448 -5.71 8.52 12.67
C ASP A 448 -5.25 7.56 11.55
N MET A 449 -4.35 8.02 10.68
CA MET A 449 -3.77 7.22 9.58
C MET A 449 -2.97 6.02 10.11
N THR A 450 -2.20 6.21 11.20
CA THR A 450 -1.46 5.15 11.89
C THR A 450 -2.40 4.09 12.48
N ILE A 451 -3.50 4.52 13.11
CA ILE A 451 -4.52 3.60 13.64
C ILE A 451 -5.17 2.81 12.51
N PHE A 452 -5.52 3.49 11.41
CA PHE A 452 -6.06 2.86 10.20
C PHE A 452 -5.12 1.80 9.62
N ASP A 453 -3.87 2.17 9.36
CA ASP A 453 -2.84 1.28 8.82
C ASP A 453 -2.51 0.12 9.76
N PHE A 454 -2.64 0.30 11.07
CA PHE A 454 -2.46 -0.74 12.08
C PHE A 454 -3.65 -1.72 12.19
N LEU A 455 -4.89 -1.27 11.98
CA LEU A 455 -6.06 -2.15 11.95
C LEU A 455 -6.03 -3.06 10.70
N MET A 456 -5.66 -2.52 9.55
CA MET A 456 -5.44 -3.30 8.32
C MET A 456 -4.14 -4.13 8.41
N GLY A 457 -3.12 -3.54 9.01
CA GLY A 457 -1.87 -4.18 9.37
C GLY A 457 -2.02 -5.08 10.57
N ALA A 458 -0.92 -5.64 11.02
CA ALA A 458 -0.91 -6.75 11.94
C ALA A 458 -0.57 -6.27 13.41
N SER A 459 -1.03 -6.92 14.52
CA SER A 459 -0.62 -6.66 15.94
C SER A 459 -0.65 -7.81 17.01
N ARG A 460 0.50 -8.37 17.46
CA ARG A 460 0.65 -9.82 17.80
C ARG A 460 -0.22 -10.40 18.91
N GLY A 461 -1.05 -11.36 18.51
CA GLY A 461 -1.76 -12.27 19.39
C GLY A 461 -0.86 -13.31 20.06
N ARG A 462 -0.40 -13.02 21.28
CA ARG A 462 -0.17 -14.09 22.26
C ARG A 462 -1.54 -14.66 22.65
N ARG A 463 -1.71 -15.98 22.52
CA ARG A 463 -2.84 -16.68 23.14
C ARG A 463 -2.73 -16.47 24.65
N LEU A 464 -3.68 -15.73 25.22
CA LEU A 464 -3.86 -15.66 26.68
C LEU A 464 -4.46 -16.99 27.13
N GLU A 465 -3.61 -17.98 27.34
CA GLU A 465 -3.98 -19.15 28.13
C GLU A 465 -4.10 -18.71 29.59
N SER A 466 -5.27 -18.92 30.17
CA SER A 466 -5.63 -18.53 31.52
C SER A 466 -4.79 -19.31 32.55
N GLY A 467 -3.85 -18.64 33.21
CA GLY A 467 -3.00 -19.28 34.22
C GLY A 467 -2.23 -18.30 35.11
N VAL A 468 -2.70 -18.13 36.35
CA VAL A 468 -1.98 -17.59 37.52
C VAL A 468 -1.45 -16.15 37.42
N TYR A 469 -2.23 -15.23 37.97
CA TYR A 469 -1.76 -13.90 38.36
C TYR A 469 -0.88 -14.00 39.62
N ARG A 470 0.41 -13.62 39.55
CA ARG A 470 1.20 -13.22 40.75
C ARG A 470 2.37 -12.30 40.38
N GLN A 471 2.15 -11.01 40.63
CA GLN A 471 3.04 -10.12 41.39
C GLN A 471 4.53 -10.08 41.03
N ALA A 472 4.92 -9.08 40.23
CA ALA A 472 6.26 -8.48 40.28
C ALA A 472 6.18 -6.99 39.89
N VAL A 473 6.08 -6.10 40.88
CA VAL A 473 6.40 -4.68 40.71
C VAL A 473 7.92 -4.57 40.83
N GLY A 474 8.61 -4.16 39.77
CA GLY A 474 10.06 -4.07 39.77
C GLY A 474 10.61 -3.49 38.48
N THR A 475 11.34 -2.38 38.61
CA THR A 475 12.09 -1.71 37.54
C THR A 475 12.93 -2.68 36.72
N SER A 476 12.70 -2.78 35.41
CA SER A 476 13.59 -3.46 34.47
C SER A 476 13.41 -2.88 33.08
N ARG A 477 14.53 -2.46 32.46
CA ARG A 477 14.56 -2.01 31.06
C ARG A 477 14.17 -3.19 30.17
N GLY A 478 13.01 -3.10 29.52
CA GLY A 478 12.53 -4.12 28.61
C GLY A 478 13.37 -4.17 27.34
N LEU A 479 14.28 -5.15 27.23
CA LEU A 479 14.80 -5.58 25.94
C LEU A 479 13.64 -6.16 25.12
N TRP A 480 13.18 -5.40 24.13
CA TRP A 480 12.27 -5.91 23.11
C TRP A 480 13.07 -6.86 22.21
N CYS A 481 12.80 -8.17 22.30
CA CYS A 481 13.46 -9.16 21.47
C CYS A 481 13.27 -8.85 19.97
N GLU A 482 14.37 -8.64 19.26
CA GLU A 482 14.37 -8.38 17.84
C GLU A 482 13.94 -9.62 17.06
N GLY A 483 12.75 -9.57 16.47
CA GLY A 483 12.32 -10.47 15.39
C GLY A 483 12.32 -9.75 14.05
N PRO A 484 12.38 -10.48 12.91
CA PRO A 484 12.14 -9.88 11.60
C PRO A 484 10.78 -9.16 11.56
N ARG A 485 10.74 -7.97 10.95
CA ARG A 485 9.60 -7.02 10.92
C ARG A 485 8.78 -7.21 9.65
N LEU A 486 7.50 -7.61 9.77
CA LEU A 486 6.80 -8.37 8.72
C LEU A 486 5.31 -8.02 8.54
N GLY A 487 4.94 -7.61 7.32
CA GLY A 487 3.59 -7.59 6.75
C GLY A 487 2.41 -7.05 7.59
N GLY A 488 2.21 -5.73 7.49
CA GLY A 488 0.90 -5.07 7.55
C GLY A 488 0.87 -3.97 6.48
N ASN A 489 0.01 -2.93 6.58
CA ASN A 489 0.20 -1.73 5.73
C ASN A 489 1.38 -0.86 6.23
N MET A 490 2.57 -1.47 6.22
CA MET A 490 3.85 -0.93 6.64
C MET A 490 4.45 0.02 5.60
N ASP A 491 3.79 0.17 4.44
CA ASP A 491 4.31 0.83 3.24
C ASP A 491 3.84 2.29 3.10
N ARG A 492 3.29 2.87 4.17
CA ARG A 492 2.89 4.29 4.26
C ARG A 492 4.09 5.23 4.28
N HIS A 493 4.91 5.19 3.23
CA HIS A 493 6.10 6.03 3.07
C HIS A 493 5.79 7.50 2.79
N HIS A 494 4.61 7.74 2.21
CA HIS A 494 4.14 9.03 1.76
C HIS A 494 2.63 9.09 1.99
N TYR A 495 2.10 10.31 2.03
CA TYR A 495 0.68 10.58 2.05
C TYR A 495 0.39 11.83 1.22
N GLU A 496 -0.87 12.05 0.83
CA GLU A 496 -1.25 13.19 -0.03
C GLU A 496 -2.24 14.11 0.68
N THR A 497 -2.22 15.39 0.31
CA THR A 497 -3.24 16.38 0.65
C THR A 497 -3.61 17.18 -0.59
N PHE A 498 -4.83 17.73 -0.67
CA PHE A 498 -5.17 18.70 -1.72
C PHE A 498 -4.42 20.02 -1.48
N GLU A 499 -3.78 20.54 -2.52
CA GLU A 499 -2.95 21.76 -2.42
C GLU A 499 -3.80 23.00 -2.13
N LYS A 500 -5.02 23.08 -2.70
CA LYS A 500 -6.00 24.17 -2.48
C LYS A 500 -6.27 24.44 -0.98
N PHE A 501 -6.35 23.39 -0.17
CA PHE A 501 -6.65 23.52 1.26
C PHE A 501 -5.42 23.79 2.13
N GLY A 502 -4.22 23.83 1.55
CA GLY A 502 -2.97 24.12 2.28
C GLY A 502 -2.60 23.03 3.30
N ASN A 503 -2.16 23.45 4.49
CA ASN A 503 -1.76 22.51 5.54
C ASN A 503 -2.95 21.99 6.38
N GLU A 504 -4.04 22.76 6.48
CA GLU A 504 -5.19 22.49 7.35
C GLU A 504 -6.30 21.73 6.62
N THR A 505 -5.99 20.49 6.26
CA THR A 505 -6.87 19.56 5.54
C THR A 505 -6.60 18.13 6.00
N PHE A 506 -7.55 17.24 5.78
CA PHE A 506 -7.35 15.80 5.99
C PHE A 506 -6.25 15.22 5.08
N ILE A 507 -5.67 14.10 5.52
CA ILE A 507 -4.73 13.28 4.74
C ILE A 507 -5.52 12.28 3.89
N ILE A 508 -5.22 12.16 2.59
CA ILE A 508 -5.86 11.20 1.69
C ILE A 508 -5.23 9.80 1.87
N HIS A 509 -6.04 8.78 2.15
CA HIS A 509 -5.62 7.41 2.39
C HIS A 509 -5.58 6.59 1.07
N LEU A 510 -4.52 6.74 0.29
CA LEU A 510 -4.31 6.05 -1.01
C LEU A 510 -3.44 4.79 -0.91
N ASP A 511 -3.45 3.93 -1.93
CA ASP A 511 -2.58 2.72 -2.04
C ASP A 511 -2.59 1.83 -0.78
N ASN A 512 -3.78 1.34 -0.39
CA ASN A 512 -3.96 0.52 0.81
C ASN A 512 -3.75 -0.99 0.55
N GLY A 513 -3.42 -1.38 -0.69
CA GLY A 513 -3.35 -2.76 -1.17
C GLY A 513 -2.41 -3.72 -0.44
N ARG A 514 -1.50 -3.23 0.41
CA ARG A 514 -0.63 -4.06 1.28
C ARG A 514 -1.23 -4.32 2.67
N GLY A 515 -2.41 -3.77 2.98
CA GLY A 515 -3.21 -4.19 4.13
C GLY A 515 -3.64 -5.66 4.02
N PHE A 516 -4.18 -6.21 5.12
CA PHE A 516 -4.80 -7.54 5.16
C PHE A 516 -3.94 -8.68 4.56
N GLY A 517 -2.62 -8.58 4.65
CA GLY A 517 -1.71 -9.64 4.19
C GLY A 517 -1.46 -10.74 5.20
N LYS A 518 -1.75 -10.50 6.48
CA LYS A 518 -1.63 -11.47 7.56
C LYS A 518 -2.80 -11.27 8.54
N TYR A 519 -3.44 -12.35 8.94
CA TYR A 519 -4.45 -12.40 10.00
C TYR A 519 -3.89 -13.03 11.29
N SER A 520 -2.83 -13.84 11.18
CA SER A 520 -2.19 -14.58 12.28
C SER A 520 -0.92 -13.89 12.81
N HIS A 521 0.01 -13.49 11.94
CA HIS A 521 1.11 -12.58 12.29
C HIS A 521 0.65 -11.14 12.19
N ASP A 522 1.30 -10.32 13.02
CA ASP A 522 0.74 -9.69 14.21
C ASP A 522 1.66 -8.40 14.46
N GLU A 523 2.01 -7.55 13.49
CA GLU A 523 3.13 -6.56 13.46
C GLU A 523 3.00 -5.16 14.18
N LEU A 524 3.35 -5.07 15.47
CA LEU A 524 3.22 -3.84 16.30
C LEU A 524 3.96 -2.56 15.81
N SER A 525 4.98 -2.65 14.96
CA SER A 525 5.81 -1.49 14.59
C SER A 525 5.09 -0.41 13.75
N ILE A 526 3.84 -0.66 13.34
CA ILE A 526 2.99 0.35 12.68
C ILE A 526 2.41 1.34 13.71
N LEU A 527 2.18 0.92 14.96
CA LEU A 527 1.54 1.73 16.02
C LEU A 527 2.52 2.66 16.75
N VAL A 528 3.83 2.55 16.46
CA VAL A 528 4.89 3.36 17.09
C VAL A 528 4.63 4.88 17.06
N PRO A 529 4.07 5.50 16.00
CA PRO A 529 3.74 6.92 16.01
C PRO A 529 2.77 7.29 17.14
N LEU A 530 1.74 6.47 17.38
CA LEU A 530 0.79 6.69 18.49
C LEU A 530 1.47 6.52 19.85
N GLN A 531 2.36 5.53 19.98
CA GLN A 531 3.09 5.23 21.21
C GLN A 531 4.16 6.27 21.57
N GLN A 532 4.82 6.87 20.57
CA GLN A 532 5.81 7.93 20.78
C GLN A 532 5.15 9.29 21.00
N CYS A 533 4.12 9.62 20.20
CA CYS A 533 3.50 10.92 20.27
C CYS A 533 2.51 11.06 21.43
N CYS A 534 1.90 9.94 21.85
CA CYS A 534 0.83 9.86 22.85
C CYS A 534 -0.26 10.93 22.68
N ARG A 535 -0.80 11.06 21.45
CA ARG A 535 -1.93 11.96 21.14
C ARG A 535 -2.98 11.27 20.27
N ILE A 536 -4.25 11.59 20.47
CA ILE A 536 -5.38 11.08 19.69
C ILE A 536 -6.55 12.07 19.72
N ARG A 537 -7.35 12.11 18.65
CA ARG A 537 -8.62 12.85 18.61
C ARG A 537 -9.64 12.22 19.54
N LYS A 538 -10.39 13.06 20.26
CA LYS A 538 -11.53 12.62 21.09
C LYS A 538 -12.60 11.93 20.24
N SER A 539 -12.89 12.44 19.04
CA SER A 539 -13.81 11.81 18.08
C SER A 539 -13.38 10.39 17.72
N THR A 540 -12.12 10.21 17.28
CA THR A 540 -11.54 8.90 16.97
C THR A 540 -11.54 7.98 18.19
N HIS A 541 -11.09 8.45 19.35
CA HIS A 541 -11.02 7.65 20.57
C HIS A 541 -12.40 7.10 20.99
N LEU A 542 -13.44 7.96 20.98
CA LEU A 542 -14.81 7.55 21.33
C LEU A 542 -15.40 6.56 20.31
N ARG A 543 -15.12 6.72 19.02
CA ARG A 543 -15.53 5.74 17.99
C ARG A 543 -14.84 4.38 18.17
N LEU A 544 -13.54 4.37 18.45
CA LEU A 544 -12.79 3.13 18.73
C LEU A 544 -13.34 2.41 19.98
N GLN A 545 -13.68 3.16 21.04
CA GLN A 545 -14.33 2.61 22.23
C GLN A 545 -15.73 2.02 21.92
N LEU A 546 -16.52 2.67 21.06
CA LEU A 546 -17.82 2.16 20.63
C LEU A 546 -17.68 0.86 19.84
N LEU A 547 -16.78 0.83 18.85
CA LEU A 547 -16.54 -0.30 17.95
C LEU A 547 -15.97 -1.55 18.66
N ALA A 548 -15.49 -1.39 19.90
CA ALA A 548 -15.02 -2.47 20.76
C ALA A 548 -16.12 -3.09 21.63
N ARG A 549 -17.34 -2.53 21.64
CA ARG A 549 -18.51 -3.10 22.33
C ARG A 549 -19.12 -4.21 21.48
N GLU A 550 -19.62 -5.27 22.11
CA GLU A 550 -20.27 -6.39 21.40
C GLU A 550 -21.48 -5.93 20.56
N GLU A 551 -22.20 -4.89 20.99
CA GLU A 551 -23.32 -4.29 20.26
C GLU A 551 -22.93 -3.57 18.94
N PHE A 552 -21.66 -3.19 18.77
CA PHE A 552 -21.13 -2.47 17.60
C PHE A 552 -19.80 -3.05 17.14
N LYS A 553 -19.67 -4.38 17.25
CA LYS A 553 -18.41 -5.10 17.04
C LYS A 553 -17.86 -4.88 15.64
N LEU A 554 -16.62 -4.38 15.54
CA LEU A 554 -15.99 -4.00 14.27
C LEU A 554 -15.99 -5.14 13.23
N SER A 555 -15.73 -6.38 13.65
CA SER A 555 -15.79 -7.57 12.78
C SER A 555 -17.16 -7.78 12.13
N LEU A 556 -18.25 -7.60 12.88
CA LEU A 556 -19.62 -7.77 12.39
C LEU A 556 -20.04 -6.62 11.47
N LEU A 557 -19.69 -5.38 11.82
CA LEU A 557 -19.92 -4.21 10.98
C LEU A 557 -19.19 -4.30 9.64
N MET A 558 -17.93 -4.73 9.65
CA MET A 558 -17.16 -4.96 8.43
C MET A 558 -17.73 -6.11 7.60
N ALA A 559 -18.14 -7.21 8.23
CA ALA A 559 -18.79 -8.32 7.53
C ALA A 559 -20.10 -7.90 6.85
N GLU A 560 -20.93 -7.11 7.54
CA GLU A 560 -22.19 -6.58 6.99
C GLU A 560 -21.94 -5.59 5.84
N SER A 561 -20.98 -4.67 6.01
CA SER A 561 -20.64 -3.63 5.04
C SER A 561 -20.04 -4.22 3.75
N LEU A 562 -19.16 -5.22 3.86
CA LEU A 562 -18.53 -5.90 2.72
C LEU A 562 -19.45 -6.91 2.01
N ARG A 563 -20.57 -7.32 2.63
CA ARG A 563 -21.52 -8.29 2.05
C ARG A 563 -22.20 -7.80 0.78
N GLY A 564 -22.29 -6.48 0.58
CA GLY A 564 -22.89 -5.87 -0.61
C GLY A 564 -21.97 -5.81 -1.83
N ASP A 565 -20.68 -6.08 -1.68
CA ASP A 565 -19.72 -6.05 -2.80
C ASP A 565 -19.91 -7.26 -3.72
N ARG A 566 -19.71 -7.05 -5.03
CA ARG A 566 -19.84 -8.10 -6.07
C ARG A 566 -18.81 -9.24 -5.91
N VAL A 567 -17.73 -9.02 -5.18
CA VAL A 567 -16.69 -10.02 -4.90
C VAL A 567 -16.74 -10.54 -3.46
N ALA A 568 -17.87 -10.37 -2.77
CA ALA A 568 -18.09 -10.94 -1.45
C ALA A 568 -17.92 -12.48 -1.45
N PRO A 569 -17.27 -13.07 -0.44
CA PRO A 569 -16.65 -12.42 0.71
C PRO A 569 -15.31 -11.75 0.36
N VAL A 570 -15.16 -10.46 0.66
CA VAL A 570 -13.93 -9.69 0.36
C VAL A 570 -12.79 -10.05 1.32
N LEU A 571 -13.10 -10.19 2.60
CA LEU A 571 -12.15 -10.63 3.63
C LEU A 571 -12.43 -12.07 4.06
N TYR A 572 -11.36 -12.85 4.24
CA TYR A 572 -11.43 -14.15 4.89
C TYR A 572 -11.71 -13.99 6.39
N GLY A 573 -12.52 -14.88 6.98
CA GLY A 573 -13.07 -14.75 8.34
C GLY A 573 -12.05 -14.35 9.43
N PRO A 574 -10.87 -14.99 9.52
CA PRO A 574 -9.82 -14.62 10.47
C PRO A 574 -9.30 -13.17 10.37
N HIS A 575 -9.41 -12.49 9.22
CA HIS A 575 -9.10 -11.05 9.14
C HIS A 575 -10.13 -10.19 9.88
N LEU A 576 -11.41 -10.59 9.89
CA LEU A 576 -12.46 -9.89 10.64
C LEU A 576 -12.21 -10.04 12.15
N GLU A 577 -11.87 -11.25 12.61
CA GLU A 577 -11.47 -11.49 14.01
C GLU A 577 -10.20 -10.72 14.39
N ALA A 578 -9.24 -10.59 13.46
CA ALA A 578 -8.02 -9.83 13.67
C ALA A 578 -8.29 -8.33 13.86
N LEU A 579 -9.29 -7.74 13.17
CA LEU A 579 -9.69 -6.35 13.39
C LEU A 579 -10.13 -6.09 14.83
N ASP A 580 -10.97 -6.94 15.41
CA ASP A 580 -11.40 -6.83 16.82
C ASP A 580 -10.20 -6.98 17.79
N ARG A 581 -9.23 -7.84 17.46
CA ARG A 581 -8.00 -8.01 18.26
C ARG A 581 -7.12 -6.76 18.22
N ARG A 582 -6.88 -6.22 17.02
CA ARG A 582 -6.09 -5.00 16.77
C ARG A 582 -6.72 -3.78 17.44
N LEU A 583 -8.05 -3.63 17.33
CA LEU A 583 -8.79 -2.54 17.98
C LEU A 583 -8.56 -2.50 19.50
N ARG A 584 -8.57 -3.66 20.17
CA ARG A 584 -8.25 -3.75 21.61
C ARG A 584 -6.81 -3.34 21.92
N ILE A 585 -5.87 -3.61 21.03
CA ILE A 585 -4.46 -3.21 21.19
C ILE A 585 -4.27 -1.69 20.97
N VAL A 586 -4.98 -1.08 20.00
CA VAL A 586 -5.01 0.40 19.88
C VAL A 586 -5.56 1.02 21.15
N LEU A 587 -6.71 0.53 21.65
CA LEU A 587 -7.30 1.04 22.88
C LEU A 587 -6.40 0.85 24.10
N GLN A 588 -5.63 -0.24 24.16
CA GLN A 588 -4.64 -0.43 25.23
C GLN A 588 -3.48 0.56 25.11
N ALA A 589 -2.91 0.75 23.93
CA ALA A 589 -1.84 1.74 23.73
C ALA A 589 -2.27 3.17 24.10
N VAL A 590 -3.53 3.54 23.84
CA VAL A 590 -4.06 4.85 24.31
C VAL A 590 -4.19 4.89 25.83
N ARG A 591 -4.61 3.81 26.50
CA ARG A 591 -4.63 3.75 27.98
C ARG A 591 -3.23 3.89 28.55
N ASP A 592 -2.26 3.16 28.01
CA ASP A 592 -0.86 3.20 28.46
C ASP A 592 -0.29 4.63 28.35
N CYS A 593 -0.65 5.37 27.29
CA CYS A 593 -0.35 6.81 27.17
C CYS A 593 -1.11 7.67 28.21
N VAL A 594 -2.42 7.46 28.41
CA VAL A 594 -3.24 8.24 29.36
C VAL A 594 -2.78 8.05 30.81
N ASP A 595 -2.38 6.83 31.19
CA ASP A 595 -1.87 6.50 32.52
C ASP A 595 -0.48 7.12 32.78
N LYS A 596 0.29 7.40 31.72
CA LYS A 596 1.61 8.02 31.76
C LYS A 596 1.55 9.55 31.74
N ASP A 597 0.87 10.13 30.75
CA ASP A 597 0.95 11.55 30.38
C ASP A 597 -0.33 12.33 30.75
N GLY A 598 -1.39 11.64 31.20
CA GLY A 598 -2.67 12.21 31.63
C GLY A 598 -3.68 12.42 30.49
N LEU A 599 -4.97 12.20 30.79
CA LEU A 599 -6.06 12.26 29.80
C LEU A 599 -6.10 13.56 28.97
N PRO A 600 -5.96 14.79 29.55
CA PRO A 600 -6.02 16.03 28.78
C PRO A 600 -4.83 16.25 27.84
N SER A 601 -3.68 15.63 28.13
CA SER A 601 -2.47 15.70 27.30
C SER A 601 -2.58 14.80 26.08
N VAL A 602 -3.26 13.67 26.24
CA VAL A 602 -3.36 12.60 25.24
C VAL A 602 -4.59 12.74 24.34
N VAL A 603 -5.75 13.09 24.90
CA VAL A 603 -7.03 13.12 24.16
C VAL A 603 -7.43 14.56 23.87
N GLU A 604 -7.23 14.97 22.62
CA GLU A 604 -7.50 16.33 22.15
C GLU A 604 -8.97 16.50 21.73
N ASP A 605 -9.64 17.52 22.25
CA ASP A 605 -11.07 17.73 22.03
C ASP A 605 -11.35 18.41 20.68
N ASP A 606 -11.72 17.59 19.70
CA ASP A 606 -12.18 17.99 18.37
C ASP A 606 -13.71 17.94 18.21
N LEU A 607 -14.45 17.79 19.32
CA LEU A 607 -15.93 17.75 19.36
C LEU A 607 -16.54 19.02 19.99
N GLY A 608 -15.76 19.78 20.75
CA GLY A 608 -16.17 21.09 21.24
C GLY A 608 -16.26 22.17 20.14
N PRO A 609 -17.01 23.26 20.36
CA PRO A 609 -16.95 24.41 19.47
C PRO A 609 -15.52 24.97 19.44
N PRO A 610 -15.00 25.41 18.28
CA PRO A 610 -13.62 25.86 18.16
C PRO A 610 -13.37 27.03 19.13
N HIS A 611 -12.42 26.83 20.05
CA HIS A 611 -12.05 27.87 21.01
C HIS A 611 -11.62 29.13 20.26
N ARG A 612 -12.26 30.27 20.55
CA ARG A 612 -11.95 31.60 19.98
C ARG A 612 -10.57 32.16 20.40
N GLY A 613 -9.60 31.30 20.72
CA GLY A 613 -8.39 31.63 21.48
C GLY A 613 -7.12 31.90 20.67
N SER A 614 -7.02 31.48 19.41
CA SER A 614 -5.76 31.57 18.62
C SER A 614 -5.80 32.55 17.44
N ALA A 615 -6.90 33.26 17.22
CA ALA A 615 -6.99 34.33 16.22
C ALA A 615 -6.32 35.64 16.70
N ARG A 616 -5.03 35.56 17.10
CA ARG A 616 -4.04 36.65 17.24
C ARG A 616 -2.76 36.14 17.93
N ARG A 617 -1.75 35.79 17.13
CA ARG A 617 -0.35 36.23 17.31
C ARG A 617 0.44 36.02 16.03
#